data_AF-A0A0A0MC63-F1
#
_entry.id   AF-A0A0A0MC63-F1
#
_cell.length_a   1.000
_cell.length_b   1.000
_cell.length_c   1.000
_cell.angle_alpha   90.00
_cell.angle_beta   90.00
_cell.angle_gamma   90.00
#
_symmetry.space_group_name_H-M   'P 1'
#
loop_
_entity.id
_entity.type
_entity.pdbx_description
1 polymer ?
#
loop_
_entity_poly.entity_id
_entity_poly.type
_entity_poly.pdbx_seq_one_letter_code
_entity_poly.pdbx_strand_id
1 'polypeptide(L)'
;MIERINELELTFRDIGRNSALMGDPIVLRGPKINGRSGRLTVPDAPLAHQLRAEMVEINEWLAQADLGWAGCEVSDGVDLGQRYLRRIFNDGSLERGGRLFNGFWQELKKEARQDLLRIEGRPVASLDFAQLAVRLAYGQVGVEPPTGDLYGVPGVGASREGVKKVFNALLAADKLPTRMPQGTRQLFPRWVKIEDVIKAISLRHPALVPLFGTAQALVHQNMESRVVVKALLALKERGVIALPVHDCLLVKDEHASLGREALEEAFRDITGVRGRVEVELPKVSSSAPL
;
A
#
# COMPACT_ATOMS: atom_id res chain seq x y z
N MET A 1 -25.36 20.60 -21.92
CA MET A 1 -24.71 20.00 -20.72
C MET A 1 -25.70 19.90 -19.55
N ILE A 2 -26.46 20.98 -19.28
CA ILE A 2 -27.55 21.00 -18.28
C ILE A 2 -28.74 20.09 -18.67
N GLU A 3 -29.08 20.00 -19.96
CA GLU A 3 -30.21 19.17 -20.43
C GLU A 3 -30.00 17.66 -20.24
N ARG A 4 -28.75 17.16 -20.34
CA ARG A 4 -28.41 15.72 -20.13
C ARG A 4 -28.40 15.29 -18.66
N ILE A 5 -28.38 16.24 -17.73
CA ILE A 5 -28.38 15.97 -16.27
C ILE A 5 -29.80 15.65 -15.80
N ASN A 6 -30.82 16.29 -16.39
CA ASN A 6 -32.22 16.08 -16.03
C ASN A 6 -32.82 14.78 -16.60
N GLU A 7 -32.32 14.28 -17.74
CA GLU A 7 -32.77 12.99 -18.31
C GLU A 7 -32.34 11.75 -17.51
N LEU A 8 -31.35 11.88 -16.62
CA LEU A 8 -30.75 10.77 -15.89
C LEU A 8 -31.03 10.79 -14.37
N GLU A 9 -31.90 11.69 -13.88
CA GLU A 9 -32.17 11.90 -12.45
C GLU A 9 -30.90 12.05 -11.58
N LEU A 10 -29.81 12.56 -12.17
CA LEU A 10 -28.52 12.65 -11.50
C LEU A 10 -28.53 13.80 -10.49
N THR A 11 -28.34 13.47 -9.22
CA THR A 11 -28.13 14.43 -8.14
C THR A 11 -26.64 14.73 -7.95
N PHE A 12 -26.31 15.82 -7.25
CA PHE A 12 -24.92 16.14 -6.88
C PHE A 12 -24.25 15.02 -6.07
N ARG A 13 -25.04 14.15 -5.42
CA ARG A 13 -24.58 12.98 -4.68
C ARG A 13 -24.15 11.82 -5.58
N ASP A 14 -24.47 11.84 -6.89
CA ASP A 14 -24.16 10.79 -7.85
C ASP A 14 -22.85 11.05 -8.61
N ILE A 15 -22.34 12.29 -8.54
CA ILE A 15 -21.03 12.68 -9.06
C ILE A 15 -19.96 11.98 -8.23
N GLY A 16 -19.13 11.14 -8.87
CA GLY A 16 -18.09 10.35 -8.21
C GLY A 16 -18.49 8.93 -7.81
N ARG A 17 -19.78 8.56 -7.92
CA ARG A 17 -20.28 7.22 -7.57
C ARG A 17 -20.54 6.30 -8.75
N ASN A 18 -20.77 6.85 -9.94
CA ASN A 18 -20.95 6.04 -11.15
C ASN A 18 -19.59 5.67 -11.77
N SER A 19 -19.11 4.47 -11.48
CA SER A 19 -17.83 3.93 -11.97
C SER A 19 -17.69 3.98 -13.50
N ALA A 20 -18.79 3.81 -14.24
CA ALA A 20 -18.80 3.83 -15.70
C ALA A 20 -18.41 5.19 -16.29
N LEU A 21 -18.60 6.28 -15.54
CA LEU A 21 -18.25 7.65 -15.97
C LEU A 21 -16.81 8.04 -15.59
N MET A 22 -16.12 7.22 -14.78
CA MET A 22 -14.79 7.54 -14.24
C MET A 22 -13.64 7.02 -15.12
N GLY A 23 -13.92 6.34 -16.23
CA GLY A 23 -12.94 5.85 -17.21
C GLY A 23 -12.07 4.68 -16.70
N ASP A 24 -11.08 4.25 -17.48
CA ASP A 24 -10.32 3.02 -17.21
C ASP A 24 -9.70 3.00 -15.78
N PRO A 25 -10.07 2.03 -14.90
CA PRO A 25 -9.54 1.95 -13.54
C PRO A 25 -8.06 1.55 -13.50
N ILE A 26 -7.47 1.10 -14.60
CA ILE A 26 -6.03 0.84 -14.67
C ILE A 26 -5.32 1.90 -15.53
N VAL A 27 -4.12 2.27 -15.08
CA VAL A 27 -3.30 3.29 -15.74
C VAL A 27 -1.90 2.73 -15.94
N LEU A 28 -1.40 2.78 -17.16
CA LEU A 28 -0.01 2.47 -17.48
C LEU A 28 0.78 3.74 -17.69
N ARG A 29 1.91 3.87 -16.97
CA ARG A 29 2.87 4.95 -17.15
C ARG A 29 4.14 4.42 -17.79
N GLY A 30 4.74 5.22 -18.65
CA GLY A 30 6.06 4.94 -19.21
C GLY A 30 7.19 5.16 -18.21
N PRO A 31 8.44 4.96 -18.63
CA PRO A 31 9.62 5.30 -17.84
C PRO A 31 9.62 6.77 -17.43
N LYS A 32 10.25 7.08 -16.29
CA LYS A 32 10.42 8.47 -15.86
C LYS A 32 11.57 9.13 -16.61
N ILE A 33 11.28 10.23 -17.31
CA ILE A 33 12.26 11.10 -17.96
C ILE A 33 12.22 12.44 -17.20
N ASN A 34 13.36 12.86 -16.63
CA ASN A 34 13.45 14.07 -15.80
C ASN A 34 12.40 14.14 -14.67
N GLY A 35 12.14 13.00 -14.02
CA GLY A 35 11.19 12.88 -12.92
C GLY A 35 9.71 12.79 -13.32
N ARG A 36 9.37 12.92 -14.61
CA ARG A 36 8.00 12.84 -15.13
C ARG A 36 7.81 11.58 -15.98
N SER A 37 6.64 10.98 -15.92
CA SER A 37 6.26 9.82 -16.74
C SER A 37 5.01 10.14 -17.54
N GLY A 38 5.02 9.84 -18.84
CA GLY A 38 3.83 9.94 -19.69
C GLY A 38 2.87 8.77 -19.46
N ARG A 39 1.59 8.96 -19.76
CA ARG A 39 0.59 7.88 -19.82
C ARG A 39 0.79 7.10 -21.12
N LEU A 40 0.77 5.77 -21.04
CA LEU A 40 0.79 4.87 -22.18
C LEU A 40 -0.58 4.23 -22.35
N THR A 41 -0.84 3.72 -23.56
CA THR A 41 -2.00 2.86 -23.82
C THR A 41 -1.80 1.54 -23.08
N VAL A 42 -2.81 1.12 -22.33
CA VAL A 42 -2.81 -0.19 -21.69
C VAL A 42 -3.02 -1.25 -22.78
N PRO A 43 -2.18 -2.29 -22.88
CA PRO A 43 -2.33 -3.32 -23.90
C PRO A 43 -3.66 -4.05 -23.76
N ASP A 44 -4.25 -4.43 -24.89
CA ASP A 44 -5.38 -5.36 -24.95
C ASP A 44 -4.86 -6.79 -24.78
N ALA A 45 -4.85 -7.27 -23.53
CA ALA A 45 -4.27 -8.55 -23.14
C ALA A 45 -5.04 -9.18 -21.97
N PRO A 46 -5.04 -10.52 -21.82
CA PRO A 46 -5.76 -11.21 -20.74
C PRO A 46 -5.45 -10.67 -19.35
N LEU A 47 -4.18 -10.38 -19.05
CA LEU A 47 -3.78 -9.79 -17.77
C LEU A 47 -4.44 -8.41 -17.56
N ALA A 48 -4.49 -7.55 -18.59
CA ALA A 48 -5.13 -6.25 -18.48
C ALA A 48 -6.64 -6.37 -18.23
N HIS A 49 -7.31 -7.36 -18.86
CA HIS A 49 -8.72 -7.64 -18.60
C HIS A 49 -8.97 -8.09 -17.17
N GLN A 50 -8.16 -9.02 -16.66
CA GLN A 50 -8.25 -9.46 -15.26
C GLN A 50 -8.07 -8.28 -14.30
N LEU A 51 -7.01 -7.49 -14.47
CA LEU A 51 -6.72 -6.34 -13.61
C LEU A 51 -7.84 -5.29 -13.64
N ARG A 52 -8.49 -5.08 -14.80
CA ARG A 52 -9.67 -4.21 -14.90
C ARG A 52 -10.86 -4.78 -14.15
N ALA A 53 -11.16 -6.07 -14.32
CA ALA A 53 -12.28 -6.72 -13.66
C ALA A 53 -12.15 -6.64 -12.13
N GLU A 54 -10.96 -6.95 -11.59
CA GLU A 54 -10.65 -6.80 -10.16
C GLU A 54 -10.95 -5.37 -9.66
N MET A 55 -10.50 -4.36 -10.41
CA MET A 55 -10.70 -2.97 -10.01
C MET A 55 -12.14 -2.48 -10.17
N VAL A 56 -12.87 -2.95 -11.18
CA VAL A 56 -14.30 -2.65 -11.35
C VAL A 56 -15.06 -3.16 -10.13
N GLU A 57 -14.84 -4.41 -9.75
CA GLU A 57 -15.48 -5.02 -8.59
C GLU A 57 -15.18 -4.28 -7.28
N ILE A 58 -13.90 -3.92 -7.06
CA ILE A 58 -13.50 -3.13 -5.88
C ILE A 58 -14.18 -1.76 -5.88
N ASN A 59 -14.19 -1.06 -7.03
CA ASN A 59 -14.76 0.27 -7.11
C ASN A 59 -16.28 0.27 -6.94
N GLU A 60 -16.99 -0.72 -7.48
CA GLU A 60 -18.43 -0.90 -7.28
C GLU A 60 -18.77 -1.16 -5.80
N TRP A 61 -17.96 -1.98 -5.11
CA TRP A 61 -18.13 -2.21 -3.68
C TRP A 61 -17.90 -0.94 -2.85
N LEU A 62 -16.81 -0.21 -3.12
CA LEU A 62 -16.50 1.03 -2.39
C LEU A 62 -17.48 2.17 -2.68
N ALA A 63 -18.10 2.20 -3.87
CA ALA A 63 -19.15 3.16 -4.18
C ALA A 63 -20.37 3.01 -3.26
N GLN A 64 -20.66 1.79 -2.80
CA GLN A 64 -21.79 1.45 -1.92
C GLN A 64 -21.44 1.48 -0.42
N ALA A 65 -20.15 1.54 -0.06
CA ALA A 65 -19.71 1.49 1.32
C ALA A 65 -20.29 2.63 2.18
N ASP A 66 -20.68 2.33 3.42
CA ASP A 66 -21.04 3.36 4.39
C ASP A 66 -19.77 4.00 4.97
N LEU A 67 -19.37 5.14 4.40
CA LEU A 67 -18.21 5.92 4.85
C LEU A 67 -18.70 7.26 5.38
N GLY A 68 -18.23 7.61 6.58
CA GLY A 68 -18.54 8.87 7.25
C GLY A 68 -17.29 9.64 7.65
N TRP A 69 -17.48 10.93 7.87
CA TRP A 69 -16.47 11.84 8.40
C TRP A 69 -17.03 12.55 9.64
N ALA A 70 -16.40 12.38 10.80
CA ALA A 70 -16.84 12.99 12.05
C ALA A 70 -16.37 14.45 12.22
N GLY A 71 -15.60 14.98 11.27
CA GLY A 71 -15.23 16.39 11.19
C GLY A 71 -16.18 17.20 10.31
N CYS A 72 -15.73 18.36 9.83
CA CYS A 72 -16.51 19.20 8.91
C CYS A 72 -15.93 19.06 7.50
N GLU A 73 -16.66 18.37 6.61
CA GLU A 73 -16.20 18.06 5.24
C GLU A 73 -15.68 19.28 4.50
N VAL A 74 -16.38 20.42 4.59
CA VAL A 74 -16.01 21.65 3.87
C VAL A 74 -14.73 22.28 4.40
N SER A 75 -14.59 22.42 5.72
CA SER A 75 -13.38 23.04 6.30
C SER A 75 -12.17 22.13 6.25
N ASP A 76 -12.40 20.82 6.29
CA ASP A 76 -11.35 19.80 6.29
C ASP A 76 -10.94 19.40 4.86
N GLY A 77 -11.69 19.86 3.84
CA GLY A 77 -11.44 19.57 2.43
C GLY A 77 -11.68 18.11 2.07
N VAL A 78 -12.67 17.47 2.69
CA VAL A 78 -12.99 16.05 2.49
C VAL A 78 -14.16 15.92 1.54
N ASP A 79 -13.93 15.23 0.41
CA ASP A 79 -14.99 14.81 -0.51
C ASP A 79 -15.28 13.31 -0.32
N LEU A 80 -16.36 13.01 0.41
CA LEU A 80 -16.80 11.63 0.63
C LEU A 80 -17.20 10.92 -0.67
N GLY A 81 -17.45 11.63 -1.78
CA GLY A 81 -17.74 11.05 -3.10
C GLY A 81 -16.49 10.54 -3.82
N GLN A 82 -15.29 11.01 -3.46
CA GLN A 82 -14.03 10.63 -4.10
C GLN A 82 -13.55 9.24 -3.64
N ARG A 83 -14.20 8.19 -4.16
CA ARG A 83 -13.95 6.79 -3.79
C ARG A 83 -13.39 5.94 -4.94
N TYR A 84 -13.46 6.43 -6.17
CA TYR A 84 -13.03 5.69 -7.35
C TYR A 84 -11.51 5.54 -7.40
N LEU A 85 -11.03 4.32 -7.17
CA LEU A 85 -9.61 4.00 -7.17
C LEU A 85 -9.09 3.69 -8.56
N ARG A 86 -7.84 4.08 -8.80
CA ARG A 86 -7.07 3.65 -9.97
C ARG A 86 -5.85 2.85 -9.57
N ARG A 87 -5.61 1.75 -10.29
CA ARG A 87 -4.39 0.94 -10.17
C ARG A 87 -3.34 1.44 -11.15
N ILE A 88 -2.22 1.95 -10.64
CA ILE A 88 -1.23 2.64 -11.47
C ILE A 88 0.05 1.82 -11.61
N PHE A 89 0.28 1.34 -12.83
CA PHE A 89 1.47 0.63 -13.28
C PHE A 89 2.49 1.59 -13.89
N ASN A 90 3.76 1.20 -13.87
CA ASN A 90 4.89 2.04 -14.26
C ASN A 90 5.84 1.31 -15.21
N ASP A 91 6.74 2.08 -15.82
CA ASP A 91 7.82 1.56 -16.66
C ASP A 91 7.33 0.69 -17.83
N GLY A 92 6.15 1.00 -18.36
CA GLY A 92 5.56 0.29 -19.50
C GLY A 92 5.19 -1.17 -19.23
N SER A 93 5.18 -1.61 -17.97
CA SER A 93 4.85 -3.00 -17.60
C SER A 93 3.72 -3.06 -16.57
N LEU A 94 2.76 -3.98 -16.78
CA LEU A 94 1.71 -4.32 -15.82
C LEU A 94 2.22 -5.13 -14.61
N GLU A 95 3.50 -5.52 -14.63
CA GLU A 95 4.17 -6.24 -13.54
C GLU A 95 5.03 -5.29 -12.68
N ARG A 96 4.96 -3.98 -12.92
CA ARG A 96 5.77 -2.96 -12.23
C ARG A 96 4.89 -1.87 -11.63
N GLY A 97 4.98 -1.65 -10.33
CA GLY A 97 4.05 -0.80 -9.58
C GLY A 97 2.68 -1.47 -9.47
N GLY A 98 1.60 -0.71 -9.54
CA GLY A 98 0.24 -1.25 -9.44
C GLY A 98 -0.46 -0.91 -8.13
N ARG A 99 0.07 0.02 -7.33
CA ARG A 99 -0.62 0.56 -6.15
C ARG A 99 -1.95 1.23 -6.54
N LEU A 100 -2.89 1.22 -5.61
CA LEU A 100 -4.21 1.83 -5.74
C LEU A 100 -4.15 3.27 -5.23
N PHE A 101 -4.75 4.20 -5.98
CA PHE A 101 -4.73 5.64 -5.72
C PHE A 101 -6.12 6.25 -5.90
N ASN A 102 -6.30 7.49 -5.44
CA ASN A 102 -7.45 8.38 -5.67
C ASN A 102 -8.65 8.20 -4.72
N GLY A 103 -8.48 7.49 -3.61
CA GLY A 103 -9.48 7.51 -2.53
C GLY A 103 -9.21 8.67 -1.58
N PHE A 104 -10.23 9.46 -1.21
CA PHE A 104 -10.05 10.64 -0.33
C PHE A 104 -9.31 10.29 0.98
N TRP A 105 -9.55 9.08 1.52
CA TRP A 105 -8.93 8.60 2.75
C TRP A 105 -7.40 8.47 2.67
N GLN A 106 -6.85 8.35 1.45
CA GLN A 106 -5.41 8.21 1.24
C GLN A 106 -4.67 9.54 1.42
N GLU A 107 -5.34 10.66 1.17
CA GLU A 107 -4.76 12.01 1.30
C GLU A 107 -4.82 12.53 2.75
N LEU A 108 -5.67 11.93 3.57
CA LEU A 108 -5.79 12.26 4.98
C LEU A 108 -4.48 12.00 5.75
N LYS A 109 -4.22 12.80 6.77
CA LYS A 109 -3.18 12.50 7.76
C LYS A 109 -3.57 11.26 8.57
N LYS A 110 -2.57 10.55 9.08
CA LYS A 110 -2.78 9.31 9.84
C LYS A 110 -3.70 9.54 11.04
N GLU A 111 -3.45 10.62 11.79
CA GLU A 111 -4.22 10.98 12.98
C GLU A 111 -5.67 11.29 12.61
N ALA A 112 -5.89 12.06 11.54
CA ALA A 112 -7.22 12.41 11.05
C ALA A 112 -8.01 11.17 10.60
N ARG A 113 -7.36 10.19 9.95
CA ARG A 113 -7.99 8.90 9.65
C ARG A 113 -8.46 8.19 10.92
N GLN A 114 -7.60 8.06 11.92
CA GLN A 114 -7.93 7.35 13.15
C GLN A 114 -9.04 8.04 13.95
N ASP A 115 -8.99 9.37 14.03
CA ASP A 115 -9.87 10.14 14.90
C ASP A 115 -11.22 10.44 14.23
N LEU A 116 -11.27 10.65 12.91
CA LEU A 116 -12.44 11.24 12.23
C LEU A 116 -13.06 10.36 11.14
N LEU A 117 -12.30 9.46 10.49
CA LEU A 117 -12.87 8.56 9.49
C LEU A 117 -13.77 7.51 10.16
N ARG A 118 -14.91 7.24 9.55
CA ARG A 118 -15.86 6.22 10.00
C ARG A 118 -16.19 5.25 8.87
N ILE A 119 -16.26 3.97 9.22
CA ILE A 119 -16.82 2.91 8.38
C ILE A 119 -18.04 2.39 9.15
N GLU A 120 -19.23 2.47 8.54
CA GLU A 120 -20.50 2.08 9.16
C GLU A 120 -20.72 2.79 10.52
N GLY A 121 -20.43 4.09 10.56
CA GLY A 121 -20.53 4.92 11.78
C GLY A 121 -19.48 4.63 12.86
N ARG A 122 -18.57 3.68 12.65
CA ARG A 122 -17.59 3.21 13.66
C ARG A 122 -16.17 3.65 13.33
N PRO A 123 -15.29 3.85 14.34
CA PRO A 123 -13.87 4.14 14.14
C PRO A 123 -13.14 3.06 13.33
N VAL A 124 -12.01 3.45 12.72
CA VAL A 124 -11.20 2.55 11.90
C VAL A 124 -9.95 2.06 12.64
N ALA A 125 -9.58 0.80 12.40
CA ALA A 125 -8.27 0.24 12.73
C ALA A 125 -7.38 0.23 11.48
N SER A 126 -6.08 0.50 11.68
CA SER A 126 -5.04 0.41 10.65
C SER A 126 -4.38 -0.96 10.69
N LEU A 127 -4.18 -1.57 9.53
CA LEU A 127 -3.56 -2.88 9.37
C LEU A 127 -2.34 -2.75 8.46
N ASP A 128 -1.15 -2.86 9.06
CA ASP A 128 0.12 -2.56 8.40
C ASP A 128 1.08 -3.75 8.45
N PHE A 129 1.77 -4.05 7.36
CA PHE A 129 2.75 -5.14 7.35
C PHE A 129 4.02 -4.80 8.14
N ALA A 130 4.35 -5.64 9.10
CA ALA A 130 5.61 -5.57 9.82
C ALA A 130 6.77 -6.02 8.92
N GLN A 131 7.65 -5.07 8.57
CA GLN A 131 8.89 -5.30 7.82
C GLN A 131 8.64 -5.78 6.37
N LEU A 132 7.60 -5.24 5.74
CA LEU A 132 7.11 -5.65 4.42
C LEU A 132 8.20 -5.82 3.36
N ALA A 133 9.07 -4.82 3.18
CA ALA A 133 10.09 -4.83 2.12
C ALA A 133 11.02 -6.06 2.18
N VAL A 134 11.41 -6.48 3.39
CA VAL A 134 12.27 -7.66 3.57
C VAL A 134 11.46 -8.94 3.33
N ARG A 135 10.21 -9.00 3.79
CA ARG A 135 9.32 -10.16 3.58
C ARG A 135 8.99 -10.38 2.10
N LEU A 136 8.74 -9.31 1.35
CA LEU A 136 8.55 -9.37 -0.10
C LEU A 136 9.79 -9.91 -0.80
N ALA A 137 10.98 -9.45 -0.40
CA ALA A 137 12.24 -9.94 -0.93
C ALA A 137 12.42 -11.46 -0.68
N TYR A 138 12.05 -11.94 0.52
CA TYR A 138 12.04 -13.36 0.85
C TYR A 138 11.03 -14.15 0.01
N GLY A 139 9.84 -13.61 -0.19
CA GLY A 139 8.83 -14.18 -1.08
C GLY A 139 9.32 -14.31 -2.52
N GLN A 140 10.01 -13.28 -3.03
CA GLN A 140 10.56 -13.29 -4.39
C GLN A 140 11.62 -14.37 -4.60
N VAL A 141 12.42 -14.70 -3.57
CA VAL A 141 13.40 -15.79 -3.64
C VAL A 141 12.85 -17.14 -3.17
N GLY A 142 11.59 -17.21 -2.74
CA GLY A 142 10.94 -18.44 -2.29
C GLY A 142 11.51 -19.03 -1.00
N VAL A 143 12.05 -18.20 -0.11
CA VAL A 143 12.67 -18.65 1.15
C VAL A 143 11.93 -18.05 2.34
N GLU A 144 11.61 -18.86 3.35
CA GLU A 144 10.93 -18.36 4.55
C GLU A 144 11.85 -17.39 5.32
N PRO A 145 11.35 -16.21 5.73
CA PRO A 145 12.15 -15.26 6.50
C PRO A 145 12.55 -15.84 7.86
N PRO A 146 13.77 -15.52 8.37
CA PRO A 146 14.16 -15.94 9.71
C PRO A 146 13.26 -15.30 10.78
N THR A 147 13.19 -15.94 11.95
CA THR A 147 12.43 -15.40 13.08
C THR A 147 13.08 -14.13 13.64
N GLY A 148 12.27 -13.34 14.35
CA GLY A 148 12.70 -12.11 15.02
C GLY A 148 12.64 -10.85 14.15
N ASP A 149 13.42 -9.84 14.54
CA ASP A 149 13.54 -8.58 13.81
C ASP A 149 14.48 -8.76 12.62
N LEU A 150 13.96 -8.59 11.40
CA LEU A 150 14.72 -8.71 10.16
C LEU A 150 15.67 -7.52 9.98
N TYR A 151 15.39 -6.38 10.59
CA TYR A 151 16.34 -5.27 10.64
C TYR A 151 17.34 -5.37 11.81
N GLY A 152 17.23 -6.40 12.65
CA GLY A 152 18.15 -6.69 13.73
C GLY A 152 19.45 -7.29 13.21
N VAL A 153 20.39 -6.43 12.79
CA VAL A 153 21.71 -6.81 12.28
C VAL A 153 22.78 -6.49 13.34
N PRO A 154 23.35 -7.52 14.02
CA PRO A 154 24.38 -7.30 15.03
C PRO A 154 25.71 -6.86 14.42
N GLY A 155 26.56 -6.24 15.24
CA GLY A 155 27.97 -5.97 14.89
C GLY A 155 28.26 -4.66 14.16
N VAL A 156 27.25 -3.88 13.79
CA VAL A 156 27.44 -2.58 13.09
C VAL A 156 27.16 -1.34 13.96
N GLY A 157 26.82 -1.53 15.24
CA GLY A 157 26.49 -0.44 16.17
C GLY A 157 25.36 0.48 15.68
N ALA A 158 24.57 0.01 14.72
CA ALA A 158 23.58 0.78 14.01
C ALA A 158 22.23 0.75 14.74
N SER A 159 21.47 1.84 14.61
CA SER A 159 20.06 1.76 14.95
C SER A 159 19.32 0.87 13.94
N ARG A 160 18.26 0.20 14.40
CA ARG A 160 17.33 -0.54 13.55
C ARG A 160 16.82 0.30 12.38
N GLU A 161 16.54 1.59 12.62
CA GLU A 161 16.10 2.53 11.59
C GLU A 161 17.18 2.75 10.51
N GLY A 162 18.45 2.85 10.93
CA GLY A 162 19.58 2.98 10.01
C GLY A 162 19.70 1.78 9.08
N VAL A 163 19.64 0.56 9.65
CA VAL A 163 19.67 -0.70 8.88
C VAL A 163 18.50 -0.75 7.90
N LYS A 164 17.28 -0.41 8.34
CA LYS A 164 16.08 -0.35 7.48
C LYS A 164 16.29 0.56 6.27
N LYS A 165 16.84 1.77 6.46
CA LYS A 165 17.10 2.71 5.35
C LYS A 165 18.13 2.16 4.36
N VAL A 166 19.21 1.57 4.84
CA VAL A 166 20.24 0.95 3.98
C VAL A 166 19.67 -0.25 3.23
N PHE A 167 18.93 -1.12 3.91
CA PHE A 167 18.30 -2.30 3.30
C PHE A 167 17.33 -1.92 2.18
N ASN A 168 16.45 -0.94 2.43
CA ASN A 168 15.53 -0.46 1.40
C ASN A 168 16.27 0.17 0.21
N ALA A 169 17.38 0.87 0.45
CA ALA A 169 18.22 1.40 -0.63
C ALA A 169 18.88 0.29 -1.44
N LEU A 170 19.32 -0.80 -0.80
CA LEU A 170 19.89 -1.97 -1.50
C LEU A 170 18.88 -2.60 -2.45
N LEU A 171 17.61 -2.73 -2.05
CA LEU A 171 16.57 -3.27 -2.93
C LEU A 171 16.18 -2.30 -4.05
N ALA A 172 16.15 -0.99 -3.77
CA ALA A 172 15.66 0.00 -4.72
C ALA A 172 16.68 0.41 -5.79
N ALA A 173 17.98 0.37 -5.46
CA ALA A 173 19.04 0.81 -6.37
C ALA A 173 19.27 -0.19 -7.52
N ASP A 174 19.75 0.32 -8.65
CA ASP A 174 20.17 -0.43 -9.85
C ASP A 174 21.65 -0.86 -9.80
N LYS A 175 22.33 -0.54 -8.69
CA LYS A 175 23.68 -0.94 -8.34
C LYS A 175 23.87 -0.85 -6.84
N LEU A 176 24.89 -1.55 -6.32
CA LEU A 176 25.21 -1.44 -4.90
C LEU A 176 25.59 0.00 -4.53
N PRO A 177 25.01 0.57 -3.45
CA PRO A 177 25.33 1.92 -3.03
C PRO A 177 26.77 1.98 -2.48
N THR A 178 27.53 2.96 -2.96
CA THR A 178 28.90 3.26 -2.49
C THR A 178 28.95 4.34 -1.42
N ARG A 179 27.78 4.86 -1.02
CA ARG A 179 27.61 5.88 0.03
C ARG A 179 26.38 5.57 0.86
N MET A 180 26.37 6.05 2.09
CA MET A 180 25.17 6.00 2.93
C MET A 180 24.00 6.71 2.23
N PRO A 181 22.78 6.15 2.26
CA PRO A 181 21.60 6.82 1.75
C PRO A 181 21.38 8.18 2.46
N GLN A 182 20.69 9.08 1.77
CA GLN A 182 20.41 10.42 2.31
C GLN A 182 19.75 10.34 3.70
N GLY A 183 20.21 11.19 4.63
CA GLY A 183 19.65 11.25 5.98
C GLY A 183 19.79 9.96 6.79
N THR A 184 20.73 9.08 6.43
CA THR A 184 20.96 7.80 7.13
C THR A 184 22.25 7.80 7.94
N ARG A 185 23.25 8.61 7.56
CA ARG A 185 24.60 8.62 8.15
C ARG A 185 24.63 8.83 9.67
N GLN A 186 23.74 9.67 10.19
CA GLN A 186 23.64 10.01 11.60
C GLN A 186 23.09 8.88 12.48
N LEU A 187 22.54 7.83 11.85
CA LEU A 187 22.04 6.63 12.53
C LEU A 187 23.13 5.56 12.76
N PHE A 188 24.37 5.88 12.37
CA PHE A 188 25.52 4.98 12.44
C PHE A 188 26.69 5.69 13.14
N PRO A 189 27.54 4.95 13.88
CA PRO A 189 28.78 5.48 14.41
C PRO A 189 29.69 6.06 13.32
N ARG A 190 30.54 7.03 13.69
CA ARG A 190 31.36 7.77 12.71
C ARG A 190 32.38 6.91 11.95
N TRP A 191 32.80 5.76 12.48
CA TRP A 191 33.77 4.88 11.84
C TRP A 191 33.13 3.83 10.92
N VAL A 192 31.82 3.59 11.03
CA VAL A 192 31.13 2.56 10.23
C VAL A 192 30.91 3.07 8.81
N LYS A 193 31.41 2.31 7.84
CA LYS A 193 31.24 2.60 6.42
C LYS A 193 30.04 1.85 5.85
N ILE A 194 29.59 2.24 4.66
CA ILE A 194 28.45 1.60 4.01
C ILE A 194 28.76 0.13 3.68
N GLU A 195 30.00 -0.18 3.33
CA GLU A 195 30.47 -1.53 3.01
C GLU A 195 30.34 -2.46 4.22
N ASP A 196 30.63 -1.97 5.42
CA ASP A 196 30.48 -2.73 6.67
C ASP A 196 29.01 -3.09 6.91
N VAL A 197 28.10 -2.15 6.65
CA VAL A 197 26.66 -2.34 6.79
C VAL A 197 26.12 -3.31 5.74
N ILE A 198 26.52 -3.16 4.48
CA ILE A 198 26.15 -4.08 3.40
C ILE A 198 26.63 -5.49 3.72
N LYS A 199 27.86 -5.64 4.19
CA LYS A 199 28.42 -6.94 4.60
C LYS A 199 27.60 -7.56 5.73
N ALA A 200 27.26 -6.80 6.77
CA ALA A 200 26.48 -7.30 7.89
C ALA A 200 25.04 -7.68 7.48
N ILE A 201 24.38 -6.89 6.64
CA ILE A 201 23.08 -7.22 6.06
C ILE A 201 23.16 -8.51 5.23
N SER A 202 24.20 -8.64 4.40
CA SER A 202 24.41 -9.81 3.54
C SER A 202 24.65 -11.08 4.36
N LEU A 203 25.40 -10.98 5.46
CA LEU A 203 25.60 -12.10 6.39
C LEU A 203 24.30 -12.51 7.10
N ARG A 204 23.45 -11.53 7.46
CA ARG A 204 22.16 -11.79 8.10
C ARG A 204 21.12 -12.37 7.13
N HIS A 205 21.20 -11.99 5.86
CA HIS A 205 20.23 -12.33 4.81
C HIS A 205 20.91 -12.83 3.52
N PRO A 206 21.64 -13.95 3.57
CA PRO A 206 22.39 -14.45 2.42
C PRO A 206 21.49 -14.76 1.22
N ALA A 207 20.27 -15.24 1.46
CA ALA A 207 19.28 -15.52 0.41
C ALA A 207 18.85 -14.28 -0.38
N LEU A 208 18.98 -13.08 0.18
CA LEU A 208 18.53 -11.83 -0.44
C LEU A 208 19.65 -11.09 -1.19
N VAL A 209 20.90 -11.53 -1.05
CA VAL A 209 22.07 -10.92 -1.73
C VAL A 209 21.87 -10.81 -3.25
N PRO A 210 21.31 -11.82 -3.96
CA PRO A 210 21.06 -11.70 -5.40
C PRO A 210 20.12 -10.56 -5.81
N LEU A 211 19.29 -10.05 -4.88
CA LEU A 211 18.36 -8.96 -5.15
C LEU A 211 18.97 -7.57 -4.92
N PHE A 212 20.11 -7.45 -4.24
CA PHE A 212 20.69 -6.15 -3.94
C PHE A 212 21.28 -5.48 -5.19
N GLY A 213 20.93 -4.22 -5.42
CA GLY A 213 21.37 -3.47 -6.59
C GLY A 213 20.69 -3.87 -7.89
N THR A 214 19.47 -4.43 -7.84
CA THR A 214 18.76 -4.92 -9.04
C THR A 214 17.40 -4.24 -9.27
N ALA A 215 17.19 -3.05 -8.69
CA ALA A 215 16.01 -2.20 -8.90
C ALA A 215 14.65 -2.88 -8.61
N GLN A 216 14.54 -3.58 -7.49
CA GLN A 216 13.37 -4.37 -7.07
C GLN A 216 12.17 -3.53 -6.62
N ALA A 217 12.32 -2.21 -6.45
CA ALA A 217 11.27 -1.36 -5.88
C ALA A 217 9.92 -1.48 -6.60
N LEU A 218 9.90 -1.46 -7.94
CA LEU A 218 8.64 -1.56 -8.71
C LEU A 218 8.09 -2.99 -8.75
N VAL A 219 8.95 -4.00 -8.70
CA VAL A 219 8.54 -5.42 -8.64
C VAL A 219 7.87 -5.70 -7.30
N HIS A 220 8.50 -5.27 -6.19
CA HIS A 220 7.94 -5.39 -4.86
C HIS A 220 6.63 -4.60 -4.70
N GLN A 221 6.51 -3.40 -5.28
CA GLN A 221 5.23 -2.66 -5.31
C GLN A 221 4.13 -3.42 -6.05
N ASN A 222 4.48 -4.20 -7.08
CA ASN A 222 3.52 -5.05 -7.77
C ASN A 222 3.05 -6.20 -6.91
N MET A 223 3.98 -6.93 -6.28
CA MET A 223 3.66 -7.99 -5.32
C MET A 223 2.77 -7.46 -4.18
N GLU A 224 3.16 -6.34 -3.57
CA GLU A 224 2.37 -5.61 -2.56
C GLU A 224 0.95 -5.32 -3.06
N SER A 225 0.81 -4.74 -4.26
CA SER A 225 -0.51 -4.41 -4.78
C SER A 225 -1.40 -5.63 -5.03
N ARG A 226 -0.81 -6.76 -5.46
CA ARG A 226 -1.53 -8.01 -5.66
C ARG A 226 -2.04 -8.57 -4.33
N VAL A 227 -1.25 -8.46 -3.26
CA VAL A 227 -1.68 -8.81 -1.90
C VAL A 227 -2.84 -7.95 -1.45
N VAL A 228 -2.74 -6.62 -1.61
CA VAL A 228 -3.80 -5.68 -1.21
C VAL A 228 -5.09 -5.94 -2.00
N VAL A 229 -5.03 -6.09 -3.32
CA VAL A 229 -6.20 -6.38 -4.15
C VAL A 229 -6.85 -7.71 -3.76
N LYS A 230 -6.06 -8.77 -3.57
CA LYS A 230 -6.59 -10.07 -3.14
C LYS A 230 -7.25 -9.99 -1.76
N ALA A 231 -6.66 -9.28 -0.81
CA ALA A 231 -7.25 -9.09 0.52
C ALA A 231 -8.55 -8.27 0.46
N LEU A 232 -8.62 -7.22 -0.37
CA LEU A 232 -9.84 -6.43 -0.58
C LEU A 232 -10.99 -7.27 -1.13
N LEU A 233 -10.73 -8.10 -2.15
CA LEU A 233 -11.74 -8.98 -2.73
C LEU A 233 -12.21 -10.04 -1.72
N ALA A 234 -11.29 -10.64 -0.97
CA ALA A 234 -11.64 -11.60 0.08
C ALA A 234 -12.47 -10.96 1.22
N LEU A 235 -12.17 -9.71 1.60
CA LEU A 235 -12.95 -8.99 2.61
C LEU A 235 -14.33 -8.59 2.08
N LYS A 236 -14.42 -8.19 0.80
CA LYS A 236 -15.71 -7.97 0.13
C LYS A 236 -16.59 -9.22 0.17
N GLU A 237 -16.05 -10.39 -0.13
CA GLU A 237 -16.79 -11.67 -0.04
C GLU A 237 -17.32 -11.96 1.37
N ARG A 238 -16.61 -11.47 2.40
CA ARG A 238 -17.01 -11.57 3.81
C ARG A 238 -17.92 -10.42 4.28
N GLY A 239 -18.30 -9.50 3.38
CA GLY A 239 -19.10 -8.32 3.72
C GLY A 239 -18.36 -7.27 4.56
N VAL A 240 -17.02 -7.29 4.58
CA VAL A 240 -16.21 -6.36 5.36
C VAL A 240 -15.73 -5.23 4.46
N ILE A 241 -16.11 -3.99 4.78
CA ILE A 241 -15.58 -2.80 4.11
C ILE A 241 -14.13 -2.59 4.53
N ALA A 242 -13.24 -2.47 3.54
CA ALA A 242 -11.83 -2.22 3.72
C ALA A 242 -11.33 -1.14 2.74
N LEU A 243 -10.54 -0.20 3.24
CA LEU A 243 -10.03 0.93 2.46
C LEU A 243 -8.50 0.80 2.30
N PRO A 244 -7.96 0.72 1.09
CA PRO A 244 -6.52 0.59 0.90
C PRO A 244 -5.77 1.92 1.03
N VAL A 245 -4.67 1.91 1.79
CA VAL A 245 -3.69 3.00 1.87
C VAL A 245 -2.32 2.44 1.52
N HIS A 246 -1.97 2.44 0.24
CA HIS A 246 -0.74 1.79 -0.24
C HIS A 246 -0.67 0.30 0.18
N ASP A 247 0.23 -0.07 1.09
CA ASP A 247 0.44 -1.40 1.67
C ASP A 247 -0.41 -1.68 2.93
N CYS A 248 -1.22 -0.71 3.34
CA CYS A 248 -2.08 -0.77 4.52
C CYS A 248 -3.54 -0.98 4.14
N LEU A 249 -4.32 -1.60 5.04
CA LEU A 249 -5.78 -1.55 4.99
C LEU A 249 -6.35 -0.85 6.23
N LEU A 250 -7.37 -0.03 6.01
CA LEU A 250 -8.23 0.47 7.07
C LEU A 250 -9.51 -0.36 7.07
N VAL A 251 -9.90 -0.87 8.23
CA VAL A 251 -11.16 -1.58 8.42
C VAL A 251 -11.88 -1.01 9.64
N LYS A 252 -13.18 -1.27 9.76
CA LYS A 252 -13.89 -1.05 11.01
C LYS A 252 -13.15 -1.75 12.16
N ASP A 253 -13.01 -1.08 13.30
CA ASP A 253 -12.22 -1.54 14.46
C ASP A 253 -12.52 -2.99 14.88
N GLU A 254 -13.79 -3.38 14.94
CA GLU A 254 -14.23 -4.73 15.29
C GLU A 254 -13.83 -5.80 14.25
N HIS A 255 -13.54 -5.40 13.01
CA HIS A 255 -13.10 -6.29 11.92
C HIS A 255 -11.58 -6.36 11.78
N ALA A 256 -10.81 -5.74 12.68
CA ALA A 256 -9.36 -5.73 12.62
C ALA A 256 -8.74 -7.14 12.51
N SER A 257 -9.28 -8.12 13.25
CA SER A 257 -8.82 -9.52 13.17
C SER A 257 -9.06 -10.15 11.81
N LEU A 258 -10.23 -9.90 11.19
CA LEU A 258 -10.59 -10.41 9.86
C LEU A 258 -9.73 -9.77 8.77
N GLY A 259 -9.51 -8.45 8.86
CA GLY A 259 -8.64 -7.74 7.93
C GLY A 259 -7.18 -8.20 8.03
N ARG A 260 -6.69 -8.45 9.25
CA ARG A 260 -5.36 -9.01 9.50
C ARG A 260 -5.21 -10.38 8.84
N GLU A 261 -6.16 -11.27 9.07
CA GLU A 261 -6.18 -12.61 8.49
C GLU A 261 -6.19 -12.56 6.96
N ALA A 262 -7.07 -11.75 6.37
CA ALA A 262 -7.15 -11.61 4.91
C ALA A 262 -5.84 -11.11 4.28
N LEU A 263 -5.15 -10.15 4.92
CA LEU A 263 -3.85 -9.68 4.46
C LEU A 263 -2.77 -10.75 4.59
N GLU A 264 -2.69 -11.46 5.72
CA GLU A 264 -1.68 -12.50 5.94
C GLU A 264 -1.88 -13.71 5.01
N GLU A 265 -3.12 -14.11 4.76
CA GLU A 265 -3.49 -15.14 3.79
C GLU A 265 -3.17 -14.72 2.36
N ALA A 266 -3.61 -13.52 1.95
CA ALA A 266 -3.27 -12.98 0.63
C ALA A 266 -1.76 -12.85 0.42
N PHE A 267 -1.02 -12.46 1.47
CA PHE A 267 0.44 -12.38 1.41
C PHE A 267 1.05 -13.74 1.14
N ARG A 268 0.64 -14.76 1.90
CA ARG A 268 1.12 -16.14 1.72
C ARG A 268 0.79 -16.67 0.33
N ASP A 269 -0.42 -16.43 -0.17
CA ASP A 269 -0.85 -16.92 -1.47
C ASP A 269 -0.07 -16.29 -2.64
N ILE A 270 0.30 -15.01 -2.52
CA ILE A 270 1.02 -14.28 -3.56
C ILE A 270 2.54 -14.51 -3.49
N THR A 271 3.08 -14.66 -2.28
CA THR A 271 4.54 -14.66 -2.06
C THR A 271 5.11 -16.02 -1.69
N GLY A 272 4.26 -16.98 -1.30
CA GLY A 272 4.66 -18.29 -0.80
C GLY A 272 5.18 -18.31 0.64
N VAL A 273 5.36 -17.16 1.31
CA VAL A 273 5.95 -17.07 2.66
C VAL A 273 5.04 -16.33 3.63
N ARG A 274 5.29 -16.44 4.94
CA ARG A 274 4.41 -15.81 5.94
C ARG A 274 4.59 -14.28 6.02
N GLY A 275 3.48 -13.57 5.83
CA GLY A 275 3.32 -12.18 6.23
C GLY A 275 3.22 -12.02 7.74
N ARG A 276 3.39 -10.80 8.24
CA ARG A 276 3.03 -10.42 9.61
C ARG A 276 2.39 -9.05 9.57
N VAL A 277 1.16 -8.95 10.04
CA VAL A 277 0.41 -7.69 10.06
C VAL A 277 0.25 -7.22 11.50
N GLU A 278 0.57 -5.95 11.72
CA GLU A 278 0.37 -5.23 12.97
C GLU A 278 -0.94 -4.46 12.90
N VAL A 279 -1.70 -4.49 14.00
CA VAL A 279 -2.99 -3.80 14.12
C VAL A 279 -2.80 -2.59 15.01
N GLU A 280 -3.21 -1.43 14.52
CA GLU A 280 -3.29 -0.20 15.30
C GLU A 280 -4.76 0.19 15.46
N LEU A 281 -5.27 -0.02 16.67
CA LEU A 281 -6.64 0.34 17.04
C LEU A 281 -6.77 1.86 17.25
N PRO A 282 -7.96 2.43 17.02
CA PRO A 282 -8.22 3.83 17.33
C PRO A 282 -8.06 4.08 18.83
N LYS A 283 -7.61 5.27 19.19
CA LYS A 283 -7.48 5.65 20.61
C LYS A 283 -8.89 5.72 21.19
N VAL A 284 -9.13 4.99 22.28
CA VAL A 284 -10.39 5.12 23.03
C VAL A 284 -10.41 6.51 23.63
N SER A 285 -11.28 7.39 23.12
CA SER A 285 -11.60 8.63 23.82
C SER A 285 -12.30 8.24 25.11
N SER A 286 -11.67 8.47 26.26
CA SER A 286 -12.34 8.36 27.56
C SER A 286 -13.43 9.43 27.63
N SER A 287 -14.63 9.12 27.15
CA SER A 287 -15.82 9.85 27.56
C SER A 287 -16.03 9.50 29.03
N ALA A 288 -15.74 10.44 29.92
CA ALA A 288 -16.16 10.38 31.30
C ALA A 288 -17.68 10.09 31.33
N PRO A 289 -18.18 9.17 32.17
CA PRO A 289 -19.60 9.10 32.41
C PRO A 289 -20.06 10.43 33.02
N LEU A 290 -21.17 10.95 32.48
CA LEU A 290 -21.94 12.06 33.04
C LEU A 290 -22.29 11.80 34.51
#